data_AF-A0A067N9F2-F1
#
_entry.id   AF-A0A067N9F2-F1
#
_cell.length_a   1.000
_cell.length_b   1.000
_cell.length_c   1.000
_cell.angle_alpha   90.00
_cell.angle_beta   90.00
_cell.angle_gamma   90.00
#
_symmetry.space_group_name_H-M   'P 1'
#
loop_
_entity.id
_entity.type
_entity.pdbx_description
1 polymer ?
#
loop_
_entity_poly.entity_id
_entity_poly.type
_entity_poly.pdbx_seq_one_letter_code
_entity_poly.pdbx_strand_id
1 'polypeptide(L)'
;MAVTHHMEVTILYFAAASTATNLNSEIVRIPTDRPFLLSELGDLLVSLHPDTGLDKVLESSQWSVDAEMVDDPGNVLLSGGEELAIICPVSGAIEDVPSVHTAQAVTPSPNSSAFIASRLTPTTFLIKEYDDIYSEKPHIYAKLIQQLSAIIILDTGCGGHSSNPDVEIKELREFLETVGIEDNGGRPLNEGGRMKYIIILSHCHYDHILAVEQFSDSMILASGYSPEFLRPSRLPVHSLCQELGIETPSYSPTLVDHMHQVLSSDGKKTSITIMHTPGHTPDELAVYDGDEKMLYVGDTLYENAPIIFPKEGSIIDWMETVDELISFRPNQR
;
A
#
# COMPACT_ATOMS: atom_id res chain seq x y z
N MET A 1 -36.99 17.32 -36.33
CA MET A 1 -36.46 16.17 -35.58
C MET A 1 -35.94 16.70 -34.26
N ALA A 2 -36.54 16.31 -33.15
CA ALA A 2 -35.99 16.63 -31.83
C ALA A 2 -34.73 15.80 -31.67
N VAL A 3 -33.59 16.45 -31.43
CA VAL A 3 -32.36 15.77 -31.03
C VAL A 3 -32.62 15.28 -29.61
N THR A 4 -32.96 14.01 -29.45
CA THR A 4 -32.89 13.34 -28.15
C THR A 4 -31.44 13.39 -27.72
N HIS A 5 -31.12 14.30 -26.79
CA HIS A 5 -29.84 14.28 -26.11
C HIS A 5 -29.91 13.04 -25.21
N HIS A 6 -29.31 11.95 -25.68
CA HIS A 6 -29.12 10.78 -24.85
C HIS A 6 -28.05 11.14 -23.82
N MET A 7 -28.43 11.20 -22.54
CA MET A 7 -27.44 11.25 -21.47
C MET A 7 -26.81 9.87 -21.38
N GLU A 8 -25.63 9.77 -21.97
CA GLU A 8 -24.81 8.57 -22.03
C GLU A 8 -23.55 8.84 -21.21
N VAL A 9 -23.12 7.84 -20.45
CA VAL A 9 -21.87 7.87 -19.68
C VAL A 9 -20.98 6.74 -20.16
N THR A 10 -19.66 6.93 -20.06
CA THR A 10 -18.69 5.87 -20.35
C THR A 10 -18.32 5.18 -19.05
N ILE A 11 -18.48 3.86 -18.99
CA ILE A 11 -18.06 3.04 -17.86
C ILE A 11 -16.75 2.37 -18.22
N LEU A 12 -15.77 2.44 -17.34
CA LEU A 12 -14.49 1.76 -17.43
C LEU A 12 -14.45 0.63 -16.39
N TYR A 13 -14.21 -0.58 -16.90
CA TYR A 13 -14.15 -1.80 -16.11
C TYR A 13 -12.70 -2.22 -15.92
N PHE A 14 -12.26 -2.33 -14.66
CA PHE A 14 -10.91 -2.79 -14.30
C PHE A 14 -10.97 -4.10 -13.50
N ALA A 15 -9.86 -4.84 -13.51
CA ALA A 15 -9.64 -6.03 -12.67
C ALA A 15 -10.86 -6.97 -12.57
N ALA A 16 -11.43 -7.13 -11.37
CA ALA A 16 -12.58 -8.01 -11.13
C ALA A 16 -13.84 -7.58 -11.87
N ALA A 17 -14.08 -6.27 -12.01
CA ALA A 17 -15.24 -5.77 -12.74
C ALA A 17 -15.12 -6.07 -14.25
N SER A 18 -13.90 -5.95 -14.80
CA SER A 18 -13.61 -6.39 -16.18
C SER A 18 -13.76 -7.89 -16.36
N THR A 19 -13.32 -8.67 -15.38
CA THR A 19 -13.45 -10.14 -15.39
C THR A 19 -14.92 -10.57 -15.33
N ALA A 20 -15.73 -9.92 -14.49
CA ALA A 20 -17.15 -10.22 -14.33
C ALA A 20 -17.94 -9.90 -15.61
N THR A 21 -17.72 -8.73 -16.21
CA THR A 21 -18.47 -8.30 -17.41
C THR A 21 -17.86 -8.81 -18.72
N ASN A 22 -16.59 -9.23 -18.69
CA ASN A 22 -15.77 -9.49 -19.87
C ASN A 22 -15.69 -8.27 -20.81
N LEU A 23 -15.70 -7.06 -20.23
CA LEU A 23 -15.58 -5.77 -20.91
C LEU A 23 -14.45 -4.96 -20.27
N ASN A 24 -13.88 -4.02 -21.04
CA ASN A 24 -12.96 -3.00 -20.50
C ASN A 24 -13.62 -1.63 -20.45
N SER A 25 -14.63 -1.42 -21.30
CA SER A 25 -15.49 -0.24 -21.25
C SER A 25 -16.83 -0.49 -21.93
N GLU A 26 -17.81 0.32 -21.59
CA GLU A 26 -19.08 0.39 -22.31
C GLU A 26 -19.72 1.79 -22.20
N ILE A 27 -20.64 2.11 -23.10
CA ILE A 27 -21.45 3.33 -23.00
C ILE A 27 -22.82 2.95 -22.44
N VAL A 28 -23.17 3.52 -21.28
CA VAL A 28 -24.43 3.26 -20.59
C VAL A 28 -25.34 4.48 -20.69
N ARG A 29 -26.62 4.23 -20.99
CA ARG A 29 -27.65 5.27 -20.98
C ARG A 29 -28.21 5.42 -19.57
N ILE A 30 -28.18 6.63 -19.04
CA ILE A 30 -28.78 6.95 -17.75
C ILE A 30 -30.20 7.52 -17.92
N PRO A 31 -31.09 7.31 -16.93
CA PRO A 31 -32.41 7.93 -16.92
C PRO A 31 -32.34 9.46 -17.05
N THR A 32 -33.20 10.05 -17.88
CA THR A 32 -33.24 11.50 -18.14
C THR A 32 -34.50 12.17 -17.61
N ASP A 33 -35.45 11.39 -17.10
CA ASP A 33 -36.73 11.84 -16.56
C ASP A 33 -36.61 12.36 -15.11
N ARG A 34 -35.48 12.09 -14.46
CA ARG A 34 -35.17 12.53 -13.09
C ARG A 34 -33.66 12.69 -12.88
N PRO A 35 -33.25 13.37 -11.80
CA PRO A 35 -31.88 13.30 -11.30
C PRO A 35 -31.47 11.83 -11.07
N PHE A 36 -30.28 11.46 -11.53
CA PHE A 36 -29.70 10.13 -11.39
C PHE A 36 -28.37 10.21 -10.65
N LEU A 37 -28.29 9.61 -9.46
CA LEU A 37 -27.10 9.65 -8.62
C LEU A 37 -26.12 8.55 -9.00
N LEU A 38 -24.83 8.77 -8.75
CA LEU A 38 -23.80 7.75 -8.95
C LEU A 38 -24.09 6.48 -8.13
N SER A 39 -24.59 6.63 -6.90
CA SER A 39 -25.02 5.49 -6.06
C SER A 39 -26.07 4.58 -6.73
N GLU A 40 -26.87 5.09 -7.68
CA GLU A 40 -27.88 4.32 -8.41
C GLU A 40 -27.30 3.63 -9.65
N LEU A 41 -26.09 4.01 -10.08
CA LEU A 41 -25.44 3.43 -11.25
C LEU A 41 -25.09 1.95 -11.04
N GLY A 42 -24.69 1.56 -9.83
CA GLY A 42 -24.36 0.16 -9.52
C GLY A 42 -25.52 -0.80 -9.82
N ASP A 43 -26.71 -0.48 -9.35
CA ASP A 43 -27.93 -1.26 -9.61
C ASP A 43 -28.25 -1.33 -11.12
N LEU A 44 -28.05 -0.21 -11.84
CA LEU A 44 -28.21 -0.17 -13.28
C LEU A 44 -27.22 -1.11 -13.98
N LEU A 45 -25.94 -1.08 -13.63
CA LEU A 45 -24.93 -1.96 -14.23
C LEU A 45 -25.21 -3.43 -13.95
N VAL A 46 -25.60 -3.78 -12.71
CA VAL A 46 -26.00 -5.15 -12.37
C VAL A 46 -27.20 -5.60 -13.21
N SER A 47 -28.16 -4.71 -13.48
CA SER A 47 -29.31 -5.02 -14.33
C SER A 47 -28.93 -5.23 -15.81
N LEU A 48 -27.87 -4.58 -16.28
CA LEU A 48 -27.35 -4.72 -17.65
C LEU A 48 -26.48 -5.98 -17.80
N HIS A 49 -25.82 -6.41 -16.72
CA HIS A 49 -24.92 -7.57 -16.67
C HIS A 49 -25.38 -8.63 -15.66
N PRO A 50 -26.60 -9.21 -15.80
CA PRO A 50 -27.12 -10.18 -14.84
C PRO A 50 -26.29 -11.47 -14.82
N ASP A 51 -26.25 -12.13 -13.66
CA ASP A 51 -25.57 -13.42 -13.43
C ASP A 51 -24.04 -13.42 -13.69
N THR A 52 -23.41 -12.24 -13.70
CA THR A 52 -21.96 -12.07 -13.89
C THR A 52 -21.16 -12.04 -12.58
N GLY A 53 -21.82 -11.81 -11.44
CA GLY A 53 -21.16 -11.56 -10.16
C GLY A 53 -20.70 -10.11 -9.96
N LEU A 54 -21.05 -9.20 -10.87
CA LEU A 54 -20.70 -7.77 -10.77
C LEU A 54 -21.24 -7.12 -9.50
N ASP A 55 -22.41 -7.57 -9.01
CA ASP A 55 -23.01 -7.14 -7.75
C ASP A 55 -22.02 -7.27 -6.58
N LYS A 56 -21.39 -8.44 -6.44
CA LYS A 56 -20.40 -8.71 -5.38
C LYS A 56 -19.13 -7.89 -5.53
N VAL A 57 -18.70 -7.66 -6.77
CA VAL A 57 -17.51 -6.83 -7.04
C VAL A 57 -17.76 -5.42 -6.53
N LEU A 58 -18.91 -4.83 -6.91
CA LEU A 58 -19.28 -3.46 -6.58
C LEU A 58 -19.40 -3.21 -5.07
N GLU A 59 -19.76 -4.21 -4.26
CA GLU A 59 -19.80 -4.10 -2.78
C GLU A 59 -18.43 -3.73 -2.17
N SER A 60 -17.34 -4.07 -2.85
CA SER A 60 -15.96 -3.83 -2.40
C SER A 60 -15.22 -2.79 -3.23
N SER A 61 -15.89 -2.15 -4.19
CA SER A 61 -15.30 -1.19 -5.12
C SER A 61 -15.52 0.27 -4.69
N GLN A 62 -14.66 1.14 -5.20
CA GLN A 62 -14.86 2.59 -5.20
C GLN A 62 -15.12 3.10 -6.63
N TRP A 63 -15.47 4.38 -6.73
CA TRP A 63 -15.75 5.03 -8.00
C TRP A 63 -14.78 6.20 -8.25
N SER A 64 -14.41 6.39 -9.51
CA SER A 64 -13.94 7.68 -9.99
C SER A 64 -14.86 8.23 -11.07
N VAL A 65 -14.92 9.55 -11.19
CA VAL A 65 -15.63 10.31 -12.22
C VAL A 65 -14.64 11.28 -12.84
N ASP A 66 -14.43 11.18 -14.16
CA ASP A 66 -13.48 11.99 -14.91
C ASP A 66 -12.07 12.00 -14.29
N ALA A 67 -11.62 10.81 -13.86
CA ALA A 67 -10.35 10.59 -13.16
C ALA A 67 -10.23 11.26 -11.77
N GLU A 68 -11.34 11.69 -11.17
CA GLU A 68 -11.39 12.14 -9.77
C GLU A 68 -12.11 11.09 -8.90
N MET A 69 -11.49 10.69 -7.78
CA MET A 69 -12.11 9.74 -6.85
C MET A 69 -13.34 10.34 -6.17
N VAL A 70 -14.33 9.49 -5.91
CA VAL A 70 -15.58 9.89 -5.27
C VAL A 70 -15.69 9.29 -3.87
N ASP A 71 -15.70 10.15 -2.85
CA ASP A 71 -15.87 9.76 -1.45
C ASP A 71 -17.31 9.30 -1.13
N ASP A 72 -18.31 10.04 -1.62
CA ASP A 72 -19.74 9.75 -1.38
C ASP A 72 -20.53 9.73 -2.70
N PRO A 73 -20.72 8.55 -3.31
CA PRO A 73 -21.52 8.36 -4.52
C PRO A 73 -22.98 8.82 -4.38
N GLY A 74 -23.49 8.97 -3.16
CA GLY A 74 -24.85 9.45 -2.87
C GLY A 74 -25.03 10.95 -3.18
N ASN A 75 -23.94 11.72 -3.26
CA ASN A 75 -23.98 13.17 -3.49
C ASN A 75 -23.56 13.58 -4.90
N VAL A 76 -23.18 12.63 -5.75
CA VAL A 76 -22.74 12.90 -7.12
C VAL A 76 -23.90 12.70 -8.09
N LEU A 77 -24.30 13.78 -8.77
CA LEU A 77 -25.34 13.76 -9.78
C LEU A 77 -24.74 13.58 -11.18
N LEU A 78 -25.17 12.54 -11.88
CA LEU A 78 -24.73 12.28 -13.26
C LEU A 78 -25.55 13.10 -14.25
N SER A 79 -24.85 13.78 -15.15
CA SER A 79 -25.37 14.70 -16.16
C SER A 79 -25.11 14.22 -17.60
N GLY A 80 -24.45 13.08 -17.79
CA GLY A 80 -24.10 12.55 -19.10
C GLY A 80 -22.81 13.17 -19.65
N GLY A 81 -22.02 12.34 -20.32
CA GLY A 81 -20.70 12.66 -20.88
C GLY A 81 -19.53 12.30 -19.97
N GLU A 82 -19.79 11.97 -18.71
CA GLU A 82 -18.76 11.56 -17.75
C GLU A 82 -18.13 10.21 -18.11
N GLU A 83 -16.87 10.05 -17.75
CA GLU A 83 -16.16 8.77 -17.72
C GLU A 83 -16.06 8.26 -16.28
N LEU A 84 -16.56 7.07 -16.01
CA LEU A 84 -16.64 6.51 -14.66
C LEU A 84 -15.84 5.21 -14.56
N ALA A 85 -14.93 5.12 -13.60
CA ALA A 85 -14.17 3.91 -13.34
C ALA A 85 -14.68 3.16 -12.10
N ILE A 86 -14.74 1.83 -12.21
CA ILE A 86 -14.92 0.94 -11.05
C ILE A 86 -13.54 0.55 -10.53
N ILE A 87 -13.18 1.06 -9.35
CA ILE A 87 -11.88 0.82 -8.70
C ILE A 87 -12.00 -0.37 -7.77
N CYS A 88 -11.41 -1.50 -8.16
CA CYS A 88 -11.53 -2.79 -7.45
C CYS A 88 -10.29 -3.10 -6.59
N PRO A 89 -10.43 -3.97 -5.55
CA PRO A 89 -9.30 -4.68 -4.96
C PRO A 89 -8.57 -5.61 -5.93
N VAL A 90 -7.28 -5.90 -5.68
CA VAL A 90 -6.46 -6.74 -6.57
C VAL A 90 -6.75 -8.24 -6.44
N SER A 91 -7.14 -8.73 -5.25
CA SER A 91 -7.55 -10.13 -5.06
C SER A 91 -8.85 -10.47 -5.79
N GLY A 92 -9.57 -9.45 -6.29
CA GLY A 92 -10.78 -9.58 -7.09
C GLY A 92 -11.82 -10.47 -6.44
N ALA A 93 -12.52 -9.95 -5.43
CA ALA A 93 -13.48 -10.66 -4.58
C ALA A 93 -14.29 -11.76 -5.30
N ILE A 94 -13.75 -12.98 -5.25
CA ILE A 94 -14.48 -14.24 -5.22
C ILE A 94 -13.79 -15.04 -4.11
N GLU A 95 -14.28 -14.89 -2.88
CA GLU A 95 -13.89 -15.76 -1.78
C GLU A 95 -14.25 -17.21 -2.16
N ASP A 96 -13.24 -17.98 -2.57
CA ASP A 96 -13.26 -19.45 -2.55
C ASP A 96 -11.83 -20.03 -2.67
N VAL A 97 -10.83 -19.35 -2.11
CA VAL A 97 -9.54 -19.97 -1.80
C VAL A 97 -9.45 -20.12 -0.29
N PRO A 98 -9.44 -21.35 0.25
CA PRO A 98 -9.16 -21.52 1.66
C PRO A 98 -7.76 -20.96 1.91
N SER A 99 -7.66 -19.97 2.80
CA SER A 99 -6.38 -19.54 3.35
C SER A 99 -5.74 -20.74 4.05
N VAL A 100 -4.89 -21.47 3.33
CA VAL A 100 -4.02 -22.48 3.95
C VAL A 100 -2.91 -21.72 4.64
N HIS A 101 -3.25 -21.13 5.78
CA HIS A 101 -2.40 -20.89 6.96
C HIS A 101 -3.35 -20.36 8.04
N THR A 102 -4.20 -21.24 8.57
CA THR A 102 -4.72 -21.04 9.91
C THR A 102 -3.52 -20.88 10.83
N ALA A 103 -3.31 -19.67 11.34
CA ALA A 103 -2.39 -19.41 12.42
C ALA A 103 -2.74 -20.39 13.54
N GLN A 104 -1.85 -21.35 13.77
CA GLN A 104 -1.93 -22.16 14.98
C GLN A 104 -1.81 -21.20 16.16
N ALA A 105 -2.64 -21.40 17.18
CA ALA A 105 -2.55 -20.68 18.43
C ALA A 105 -1.12 -20.82 18.97
N VAL A 106 -0.33 -19.75 18.81
CA VAL A 106 1.02 -19.66 19.33
C VAL A 106 0.87 -19.60 20.85
N THR A 107 1.34 -20.64 21.54
CA THR A 107 1.50 -20.59 23.00
C THR A 107 2.38 -19.40 23.35
N PRO A 108 2.01 -18.56 24.33
CA PRO A 108 2.73 -17.31 24.59
C PRO A 108 4.21 -17.60 24.86
N SER A 109 5.07 -17.05 24.01
CA SER A 109 6.49 -16.95 24.31
C SER A 109 6.66 -16.00 25.50
N PRO A 110 7.79 -16.06 26.24
CA PRO A 110 7.92 -15.39 27.54
C PRO A 110 7.78 -13.86 27.53
N ASN A 111 7.80 -13.20 26.37
CA ASN A 111 7.56 -11.76 26.22
C ASN A 111 6.60 -11.54 25.04
N SER A 112 5.37 -11.11 25.29
CA SER A 112 4.42 -10.74 24.24
C SER A 112 4.89 -9.48 23.53
N SER A 113 5.01 -9.54 22.20
CA SER A 113 5.40 -8.41 21.36
C SER A 113 4.23 -7.89 20.55
N ALA A 114 4.23 -6.59 20.24
CA ALA A 114 3.33 -5.97 19.28
C ALA A 114 3.56 -6.50 17.85
N PHE A 115 4.68 -7.17 17.60
CA PHE A 115 5.08 -7.64 16.28
C PHE A 115 5.16 -9.16 16.21
N ILE A 116 4.83 -9.69 15.05
CA ILE A 116 5.11 -11.06 14.64
C ILE A 116 5.89 -11.02 13.32
N ALA A 117 6.76 -12.00 13.10
CA ALA A 117 7.51 -12.11 11.86
C ALA A 117 7.44 -13.52 11.29
N SER A 118 7.32 -13.61 9.97
CA SER A 118 7.38 -14.85 9.21
C SER A 118 8.31 -14.68 8.01
N ARG A 119 8.99 -15.74 7.61
CA ARG A 119 9.90 -15.70 6.45
C ARG A 119 9.10 -15.63 5.16
N LEU A 120 9.34 -14.58 4.37
CA LEU A 120 8.72 -14.39 3.05
C LEU A 120 9.58 -15.00 1.94
N THR A 121 10.90 -14.82 2.02
CA THR A 121 11.88 -15.30 1.04
C THR A 121 13.12 -15.85 1.76
N PRO A 122 14.13 -16.41 1.07
CA PRO A 122 15.35 -16.88 1.73
C PRO A 122 16.01 -15.86 2.66
N THR A 123 15.91 -14.56 2.36
CA THR A 123 16.56 -13.49 3.13
C THR A 123 15.63 -12.37 3.60
N THR A 124 14.35 -12.38 3.24
CA THR A 124 13.37 -11.37 3.66
C THR A 124 12.31 -11.97 4.59
N PHE A 125 11.98 -11.23 5.64
CA PHE A 125 10.88 -11.52 6.56
C PHE A 125 9.79 -10.48 6.41
N LEU A 126 8.54 -10.93 6.42
CA LEU A 126 7.38 -10.08 6.62
C LEU A 126 7.13 -9.94 8.11
N ILE A 127 7.05 -8.71 8.58
CA ILE A 127 6.74 -8.32 9.94
C ILE A 127 5.35 -7.67 9.92
N LYS A 128 4.51 -8.10 10.86
CA LYS A 128 3.15 -7.60 11.05
C LYS A 128 3.00 -7.12 12.48
N GLU A 129 2.31 -6.00 12.64
CA GLU A 129 1.80 -5.59 13.94
C GLU A 129 0.53 -6.39 14.25
N TYR A 130 0.44 -6.93 15.46
CA TYR A 130 -0.73 -7.65 15.96
C TYR A 130 -1.43 -6.80 17.03
N ASP A 131 -2.76 -6.70 16.93
CA ASP A 131 -3.58 -5.82 17.78
C ASP A 131 -3.15 -4.35 17.69
N ASP A 132 -2.90 -3.87 16.47
CA ASP A 132 -2.63 -2.46 16.22
C ASP A 132 -3.91 -1.63 16.44
N ILE A 133 -3.79 -0.50 17.14
CA ILE A 133 -4.96 0.31 17.52
C ILE A 133 -5.60 1.05 16.34
N TYR A 134 -4.94 1.11 15.19
CA TYR A 134 -5.39 1.84 14.00
C TYR A 134 -6.15 0.93 13.01
N SER A 135 -5.99 -0.39 13.13
CA SER A 135 -6.53 -1.41 12.23
C SER A 135 -5.99 -1.33 10.78
N GLU A 136 -4.81 -0.74 10.57
CA GLU A 136 -4.19 -0.51 9.25
C GLU A 136 -3.51 -1.78 8.71
N LYS A 137 -3.01 -2.65 9.60
CA LYS A 137 -2.32 -3.92 9.26
C LYS A 137 -1.15 -3.76 8.25
N PRO A 138 -0.26 -2.77 8.41
CA PRO A 138 0.79 -2.48 7.44
C PRO A 138 1.76 -3.66 7.24
N HIS A 139 2.43 -3.70 6.09
CA HIS A 139 3.51 -4.65 5.83
C HIS A 139 4.85 -3.99 6.12
N ILE A 140 5.59 -4.54 7.08
CA ILE A 140 6.98 -4.18 7.31
C ILE A 140 7.85 -5.29 6.76
N TYR A 141 8.88 -4.99 5.97
CA TYR A 141 9.79 -6.03 5.45
C TYR A 141 11.20 -5.87 6.00
N ALA A 142 11.77 -6.97 6.49
CA ALA A 142 13.15 -7.03 6.97
C ALA A 142 14.00 -7.92 6.06
N LYS A 143 14.84 -7.30 5.23
CA LYS A 143 15.80 -7.98 4.33
C LYS A 143 17.17 -8.09 4.99
N LEU A 144 17.64 -9.32 5.19
CA LEU A 144 18.96 -9.61 5.73
C LEU A 144 20.01 -9.70 4.63
N ILE A 145 21.02 -8.83 4.68
CA ILE A 145 22.18 -8.83 3.77
C ILE A 145 23.44 -9.18 4.58
N GLN A 146 23.54 -10.46 4.95
CA GLN A 146 24.58 -10.96 5.86
C GLN A 146 26.00 -10.65 5.39
N GLN A 147 26.28 -10.77 4.10
CA GLN A 147 27.58 -10.49 3.50
C GLN A 147 28.02 -9.02 3.64
N LEU A 148 27.08 -8.10 3.88
CA LEU A 148 27.35 -6.68 4.12
C LEU A 148 27.16 -6.31 5.60
N SER A 149 26.79 -7.27 6.46
CA SER A 149 26.38 -6.99 7.86
C SER A 149 25.33 -5.87 7.93
N ALA A 150 24.35 -5.90 7.02
CA ALA A 150 23.32 -4.90 6.89
C ALA A 150 21.91 -5.52 6.84
N ILE A 151 20.95 -4.85 7.44
CA ILE A 151 19.52 -5.19 7.39
C ILE A 151 18.78 -3.99 6.80
N ILE A 152 17.97 -4.24 5.78
CA ILE A 152 17.08 -3.23 5.21
C ILE A 152 15.71 -3.43 5.83
N ILE A 153 15.14 -2.35 6.34
CA ILE A 153 13.76 -2.28 6.82
C ILE A 153 12.99 -1.43 5.81
N LEU A 154 12.00 -2.03 5.15
CA LEU A 154 11.03 -1.32 4.33
C LEU A 154 9.80 -1.06 5.18
N ASP A 155 9.52 0.22 5.38
CA ASP A 155 8.51 0.77 6.28
C ASP A 155 8.68 0.38 7.75
N THR A 156 8.05 1.13 8.63
CA THR A 156 8.21 0.98 10.08
C THR A 156 6.89 0.71 10.81
N GLY A 157 5.76 0.69 10.11
CA GLY A 157 4.47 0.37 10.68
C GLY A 157 3.85 1.50 11.48
N CYS A 158 2.83 1.15 12.27
CA CYS A 158 2.14 2.03 13.20
C CYS A 158 2.84 2.18 14.56
N GLY A 159 4.13 1.84 14.68
CA GLY A 159 4.92 2.10 15.88
C GLY A 159 4.59 1.18 17.07
N GLY A 160 4.01 0.01 16.83
CA GLY A 160 3.71 -1.00 17.86
C GLY A 160 2.68 -0.55 18.90
N HIS A 161 1.84 0.44 18.57
CA HIS A 161 0.74 0.87 19.42
C HIS A 161 -0.34 -0.23 19.52
N SER A 162 -0.44 -0.86 20.69
CA SER A 162 -1.40 -1.93 20.98
C SER A 162 -2.28 -1.63 22.19
N SER A 163 -3.53 -2.06 22.11
CA SER A 163 -4.51 -1.98 23.21
C SER A 163 -4.34 -3.09 24.25
N ASN A 164 -3.66 -4.18 23.87
CA ASN A 164 -3.43 -5.33 24.71
C ASN A 164 -2.44 -4.99 25.86
N PRO A 165 -2.87 -5.08 27.13
CA PRO A 165 -2.02 -4.77 28.28
C PRO A 165 -0.88 -5.78 28.47
N ASP A 166 -0.97 -6.96 27.87
CA ASP A 166 0.05 -8.00 27.97
C ASP A 166 1.22 -7.75 27.00
N VAL A 167 1.10 -6.83 26.04
CA VAL A 167 2.20 -6.52 25.11
C VAL A 167 3.30 -5.74 25.82
N GLU A 168 4.45 -6.40 25.97
CA GLU A 168 5.64 -5.86 26.63
C GLU A 168 6.57 -5.17 25.64
N ILE A 169 6.82 -5.79 24.48
CA ILE A 169 7.75 -5.28 23.46
C ILE A 169 6.95 -4.52 22.40
N LYS A 170 7.03 -3.19 22.44
CA LYS A 170 6.32 -2.27 21.52
C LYS A 170 7.22 -1.59 20.51
N GLU A 171 8.52 -1.59 20.74
CA GLU A 171 9.47 -0.95 19.83
C GLU A 171 9.91 -1.95 18.74
N LEU A 172 9.77 -1.56 17.46
CA LEU A 172 10.16 -2.39 16.32
C LEU A 172 11.64 -2.78 16.40
N ARG A 173 12.52 -1.85 16.77
CA ARG A 173 13.95 -2.11 16.92
C ARG A 173 14.24 -3.11 18.03
N GLU A 174 13.57 -3.01 19.17
CA GLU A 174 13.72 -3.98 20.26
C GLU A 174 13.26 -5.37 19.82
N PHE A 175 12.14 -5.46 19.11
CA PHE A 175 11.65 -6.71 18.52
C PHE A 175 12.71 -7.35 17.61
N LEU A 176 13.25 -6.58 16.66
CA LEU A 176 14.27 -7.06 15.72
C LEU A 176 15.54 -7.58 16.41
N GLU A 177 15.92 -6.97 17.55
CA GLU A 177 17.18 -7.24 18.23
C GLU A 177 17.10 -8.31 19.33
N THR A 178 15.91 -8.57 19.87
CA THR A 178 15.74 -9.39 21.08
C THR A 178 14.76 -10.56 20.94
N VAL A 179 13.79 -10.49 20.03
CA VAL A 179 12.73 -11.50 19.93
C VAL A 179 13.12 -12.61 18.97
N GLY A 180 13.14 -13.85 19.48
CA GLY A 180 13.40 -15.03 18.67
C GLY A 180 12.29 -15.31 17.66
N ILE A 181 12.63 -15.41 16.37
CA ILE A 181 11.68 -15.74 15.31
C ILE A 181 11.82 -17.22 14.95
N GLU A 182 10.73 -17.99 15.00
CA GLU A 182 10.73 -19.43 14.71
C GLU A 182 11.31 -19.72 13.32
N ASP A 183 10.84 -19.00 12.31
CA ASP A 183 11.33 -19.10 10.93
C ASP A 183 12.80 -18.68 10.76
N ASN A 184 13.41 -18.07 11.78
CA ASN A 184 14.83 -17.75 11.85
C ASN A 184 15.61 -18.66 12.83
N GLY A 185 15.08 -19.86 13.10
CA GLY A 185 15.68 -20.83 14.01
C GLY A 185 15.58 -20.39 15.48
N GLY A 186 14.53 -19.65 15.83
CA GLY A 186 14.31 -19.10 17.17
C GLY A 186 15.23 -17.95 17.55
N ARG A 187 15.94 -17.33 16.59
CA ARG A 187 16.86 -16.21 16.85
C ARG A 187 16.27 -14.88 16.38
N PRO A 188 16.65 -13.76 17.02
CA PRO A 188 16.31 -12.43 16.52
C PRO A 188 16.87 -12.18 15.12
N LEU A 189 16.20 -11.31 14.37
CA LEU A 189 16.62 -10.96 13.01
C LEU A 189 17.94 -10.16 13.02
N ASN A 190 18.18 -9.38 14.07
CA ASN A 190 19.41 -8.62 14.27
C ASN A 190 19.90 -8.69 15.73
N GLU A 191 20.21 -9.89 16.23
CA GLU A 191 20.58 -10.14 17.63
C GLU A 191 21.58 -9.09 18.19
N GLY A 192 21.10 -8.26 19.12
CA GLY A 192 21.90 -7.21 19.77
C GLY A 192 22.39 -6.10 18.83
N GLY A 193 21.68 -5.83 17.73
CA GLY A 193 21.97 -4.70 16.83
C GLY A 193 23.29 -4.82 16.07
N ARG A 194 23.75 -6.05 15.80
CA ARG A 194 25.08 -6.29 15.20
C ARG A 194 25.17 -5.85 13.73
N MET A 195 24.06 -5.91 13.01
CA MET A 195 23.94 -5.48 11.62
C MET A 195 23.49 -4.02 11.55
N LYS A 196 23.98 -3.28 10.57
CA LYS A 196 23.60 -1.88 10.34
C LYS A 196 22.23 -1.79 9.65
N TYR A 197 21.36 -0.92 10.16
CA TYR A 197 20.07 -0.67 9.54
C TYR A 197 20.18 0.31 8.37
N ILE A 198 19.36 0.06 7.37
CA ILE A 198 19.02 1.00 6.29
C ILE A 198 17.50 0.99 6.22
N ILE A 199 16.88 2.13 6.44
CA ILE A 199 15.43 2.28 6.42
C ILE A 199 15.05 2.83 5.06
N ILE A 200 14.08 2.22 4.40
CA ILE A 200 13.43 2.73 3.20
C ILE A 200 11.98 2.95 3.59
N LEU A 201 11.49 4.18 3.44
CA LEU A 201 10.08 4.50 3.65
C LEU A 201 9.43 4.53 2.27
N SER A 202 8.41 3.71 2.05
CA SER A 202 7.64 3.71 0.80
C SER A 202 6.99 5.06 0.58
N HIS A 203 6.34 5.61 1.60
CA HIS A 203 5.80 6.96 1.63
C HIS A 203 5.58 7.45 3.07
N CYS A 204 5.04 8.65 3.25
CA CYS A 204 5.00 9.30 4.55
C CYS A 204 3.73 9.10 5.39
N HIS A 205 2.76 8.28 4.98
CA HIS A 205 1.62 8.00 5.84
C HIS A 205 2.06 7.35 7.16
N TYR A 206 1.32 7.67 8.22
CA TYR A 206 1.67 7.34 9.59
C TYR A 206 1.97 5.84 9.77
N ASP A 207 1.15 4.97 9.22
CA ASP A 207 1.25 3.52 9.26
C ASP A 207 2.47 2.94 8.53
N HIS A 208 3.27 3.78 7.88
CA HIS A 208 4.58 3.43 7.32
C HIS A 208 5.75 4.04 8.10
N ILE A 209 5.53 5.10 8.91
CA ILE A 209 6.61 5.90 9.48
C ILE A 209 6.64 5.99 11.02
N LEU A 210 5.62 5.53 11.74
CA LEU A 210 5.51 5.82 13.18
C LEU A 210 6.69 5.28 14.03
N ALA A 211 7.36 4.21 13.61
CA ALA A 211 8.52 3.67 14.33
C ALA A 211 9.88 4.20 13.83
N VAL A 212 9.93 5.13 12.87
CA VAL A 212 11.18 5.56 12.22
C VAL A 212 12.18 6.23 13.17
N GLU A 213 11.72 6.91 14.23
CA GLU A 213 12.62 7.59 15.19
C GLU A 213 13.56 6.63 15.92
N GLN A 214 13.15 5.37 16.07
CA GLN A 214 13.95 4.28 16.66
C GLN A 214 15.24 4.01 15.88
N PHE A 215 15.30 4.46 14.62
CA PHE A 215 16.40 4.27 13.69
C PHE A 215 17.09 5.60 13.32
N SER A 216 17.01 6.62 14.17
CA SER A 216 17.66 7.92 13.96
C SER A 216 19.19 7.88 13.81
N ASP A 217 19.83 6.77 14.22
CA ASP A 217 21.26 6.49 14.03
C ASP A 217 21.58 5.80 12.69
N SER A 218 20.58 5.62 11.83
CA SER A 218 20.65 4.82 10.61
C SER A 218 20.42 5.66 9.35
N MET A 219 20.77 5.09 8.20
CA MET A 219 20.43 5.71 6.92
C MET A 219 18.93 5.54 6.68
N ILE A 220 18.22 6.65 6.47
CA ILE A 220 16.79 6.66 6.13
C ILE A 220 16.66 7.19 4.71
N LEU A 221 16.03 6.44 3.81
CA LEU A 221 15.82 6.76 2.40
C LEU A 221 14.33 7.02 2.17
N ALA A 222 14.02 8.07 1.42
CA ALA A 222 12.67 8.42 1.01
C ALA A 222 12.68 9.05 -0.39
N SER A 223 11.51 9.26 -0.99
CA SER A 223 11.39 9.73 -2.37
C SER A 223 11.91 11.16 -2.57
N GLY A 224 12.75 11.34 -3.59
CA GLY A 224 13.11 12.64 -4.13
C GLY A 224 12.15 13.20 -5.17
N TYR A 225 11.04 12.51 -5.48
CA TYR A 225 10.08 12.94 -6.50
C TYR A 225 9.36 14.24 -6.11
N SER A 226 8.90 14.32 -4.86
CA SER A 226 8.22 15.51 -4.31
C SER A 226 8.82 15.94 -2.96
N PRO A 227 10.03 16.57 -2.94
CA PRO A 227 10.69 16.97 -1.70
C PRO A 227 9.86 17.92 -0.82
N GLU A 228 8.99 18.72 -1.44
CA GLU A 228 8.07 19.62 -0.72
C GLU A 228 7.04 18.87 0.11
N PHE A 229 6.63 17.68 -0.34
CA PHE A 229 5.66 16.82 0.34
C PHE A 229 6.21 16.33 1.68
N LEU A 230 7.50 16.00 1.73
CA LEU A 230 8.21 15.51 2.91
C LEU A 230 8.77 16.62 3.81
N ARG A 231 8.51 17.90 3.53
CA ARG A 231 9.03 18.99 4.38
C ARG A 231 8.52 18.85 5.81
N PRO A 232 9.35 19.07 6.85
CA PRO A 232 8.91 18.96 8.25
C PRO A 232 7.70 19.81 8.60
N SER A 233 7.53 20.98 7.96
CA SER A 233 6.37 21.86 8.17
C SER A 233 5.07 21.37 7.52
N ARG A 234 5.15 20.37 6.64
CA ARG A 234 4.03 19.78 5.89
C ARG A 234 3.74 18.35 6.33
N LEU A 235 4.76 17.63 6.80
CA LEU A 235 4.70 16.24 7.21
C LEU A 235 3.55 15.92 8.18
N PRO A 236 3.21 16.75 9.20
CA PRO A 236 2.07 16.43 10.06
C PRO A 236 0.74 16.28 9.33
N VAL A 237 0.53 17.05 8.26
CA VAL A 237 -0.67 16.97 7.42
C VAL A 237 -0.57 15.78 6.47
N HIS A 238 0.53 15.69 5.70
CA HIS A 238 0.68 14.68 4.66
C HIS A 238 0.86 13.25 5.20
N SER A 239 1.36 13.10 6.43
CA SER A 239 1.41 11.80 7.12
C SER A 239 0.08 11.39 7.74
N LEU A 240 -0.94 12.25 7.69
CA LEU A 240 -2.23 12.10 8.38
C LEU A 240 -2.15 12.11 9.92
N CYS A 241 -0.95 12.27 10.51
CA CYS A 241 -0.79 12.34 11.96
C CYS A 241 -1.60 13.48 12.61
N GLN A 242 -1.65 14.65 11.96
CA GLN A 242 -2.42 15.80 12.46
C GLN A 242 -3.93 15.51 12.47
N GLU A 243 -4.44 14.78 11.48
CA GLU A 243 -5.85 14.40 11.41
C GLU A 243 -6.21 13.41 12.52
N LEU A 244 -5.33 12.45 12.78
CA LEU A 244 -5.47 11.48 13.87
C LEU A 244 -5.21 12.07 15.26
N GLY A 245 -4.63 13.28 15.34
CA GLY A 245 -4.25 13.90 16.61
C GLY A 245 -3.09 13.20 17.33
N ILE A 246 -2.22 12.53 16.59
CA ILE A 246 -1.04 11.82 17.11
C ILE A 246 0.25 12.61 16.84
N GLU A 247 1.33 12.23 17.52
CA GLU A 247 2.64 12.84 17.33
C GLU A 247 3.25 12.40 15.99
N THR A 248 3.66 13.37 15.16
CA THR A 248 4.38 13.10 13.92
C THR A 248 5.84 12.78 14.24
N PRO A 249 6.40 11.64 13.79
CA PRO A 249 7.79 11.30 14.06
C PRO A 249 8.76 12.28 13.41
N SER A 250 9.87 12.56 14.09
CA SER A 250 10.94 13.44 13.64
C SER A 250 12.11 12.67 13.06
N TYR A 251 12.33 12.82 11.75
CA TYR A 251 13.44 12.19 11.05
C TYR A 251 13.95 13.08 9.91
N SER A 252 15.15 12.76 9.40
CA SER A 252 15.77 13.49 8.28
C SER A 252 16.19 12.49 7.21
N PRO A 253 15.31 12.18 6.24
CA PRO A 253 15.61 11.22 5.21
C PRO A 253 16.61 11.78 4.18
N THR A 254 17.39 10.90 3.59
CA THR A 254 18.08 11.17 2.33
C THR A 254 17.10 10.94 1.19
N LEU A 255 16.80 12.00 0.46
CA LEU A 255 15.94 11.92 -0.72
C LEU A 255 16.71 11.30 -1.89
N VAL A 256 16.13 10.28 -2.52
CA VAL A 256 16.78 9.53 -3.61
C VAL A 256 16.06 9.71 -4.94
N ASP A 257 16.82 9.65 -6.03
CA ASP A 257 16.29 9.73 -7.40
C ASP A 257 15.54 8.44 -7.80
N HIS A 258 14.77 8.51 -8.89
CA HIS A 258 14.14 7.34 -9.49
C HIS A 258 15.22 6.33 -9.94
N MET A 259 14.96 5.03 -9.80
CA MET A 259 15.92 3.94 -10.10
C MET A 259 17.21 4.00 -9.26
N HIS A 260 17.12 4.48 -8.03
CA HIS A 260 18.27 4.57 -7.12
C HIS A 260 18.74 3.19 -6.66
N GLN A 261 20.03 2.90 -6.85
CA GLN A 261 20.65 1.69 -6.32
C GLN A 261 21.07 1.90 -4.86
N VAL A 262 20.46 1.16 -3.94
CA VAL A 262 20.79 1.23 -2.51
C VAL A 262 22.19 0.71 -2.25
N LEU A 263 22.95 1.46 -1.47
CA LEU A 263 24.29 1.09 -0.99
C LEU A 263 24.24 0.76 0.50
N SER A 264 25.08 -0.18 0.94
CA SER A 264 25.34 -0.38 2.37
C SER A 264 26.05 0.82 2.98
N SER A 265 26.10 0.88 4.31
CA SER A 265 26.78 1.97 5.05
C SER A 265 28.28 2.12 4.71
N ASP A 266 28.93 1.09 4.17
CA ASP A 266 30.32 1.11 3.69
C ASP A 266 30.45 1.37 2.17
N GLY A 267 29.34 1.73 1.50
CA GLY A 267 29.31 2.11 0.09
C GLY A 267 29.29 0.95 -0.90
N LYS A 268 29.07 -0.29 -0.46
CA LYS A 268 28.93 -1.45 -1.36
C LYS A 268 27.52 -1.52 -1.93
N LYS A 269 27.41 -1.94 -3.19
CA LYS A 269 26.10 -2.11 -3.84
C LYS A 269 25.33 -3.28 -3.23
N THR A 270 24.06 -3.04 -2.95
CA THR A 270 23.08 -4.09 -2.67
C THR A 270 22.41 -4.53 -3.99
N SER A 271 21.53 -5.51 -3.92
CA SER A 271 20.61 -5.87 -5.01
C SER A 271 19.33 -5.04 -5.03
N ILE A 272 19.19 -4.07 -4.12
CA ILE A 272 17.96 -3.30 -3.91
C ILE A 272 17.96 -2.02 -4.75
N THR A 273 16.90 -1.85 -5.55
CA THR A 273 16.65 -0.65 -6.36
C THR A 273 15.34 0.01 -5.91
N ILE A 274 15.40 1.32 -5.67
CA ILE A 274 14.23 2.14 -5.32
C ILE A 274 13.71 2.80 -6.60
N MET A 275 12.39 2.76 -6.80
CA MET A 275 11.67 3.35 -7.93
C MET A 275 10.63 4.32 -7.38
N HIS A 276 10.56 5.51 -7.97
CA HIS A 276 9.42 6.42 -7.70
C HIS A 276 8.18 5.84 -8.34
N THR A 277 7.09 5.77 -7.59
CA THR A 277 5.80 5.22 -8.03
C THR A 277 4.67 6.12 -7.57
N PRO A 278 4.66 7.42 -7.97
CA PRO A 278 3.65 8.36 -7.53
C PRO A 278 2.26 7.89 -7.99
N GLY A 279 1.26 8.11 -7.15
CA GLY A 279 -0.08 7.65 -7.43
C GLY A 279 -0.96 7.74 -6.20
N HIS A 280 -0.77 6.84 -5.24
CA HIS A 280 -1.47 6.93 -3.96
C HIS A 280 -0.97 8.16 -3.18
N THR A 281 0.35 8.36 -3.09
CA THR A 281 0.89 9.68 -2.72
C THR A 281 1.97 10.16 -3.70
N PRO A 282 2.28 11.47 -3.73
CA PRO A 282 3.36 12.00 -4.58
C PRO A 282 4.77 11.52 -4.17
N ASP A 283 4.98 11.10 -2.93
CA ASP A 283 6.28 10.64 -2.42
C ASP A 283 6.45 9.13 -2.42
N GLU A 284 5.55 8.41 -3.07
CA GLU A 284 5.53 6.95 -3.03
C GLU A 284 6.69 6.29 -3.78
N LEU A 285 7.17 5.18 -3.20
CA LEU A 285 8.25 4.35 -3.69
C LEU A 285 7.84 2.87 -3.75
N ALA A 286 8.25 2.23 -4.84
CA ALA A 286 8.40 0.78 -4.90
C ALA A 286 9.88 0.39 -4.76
N VAL A 287 10.10 -0.82 -4.23
CA VAL A 287 11.43 -1.38 -3.99
C VAL A 287 11.54 -2.71 -4.70
N TYR A 288 12.52 -2.82 -5.59
CA TYR A 288 12.85 -4.07 -6.29
C TYR A 288 14.09 -4.73 -5.69
N ASP A 289 13.97 -6.01 -5.37
CA ASP A 289 15.05 -6.88 -4.94
C ASP A 289 15.53 -7.76 -6.09
N GLY A 290 16.72 -7.46 -6.61
CA GLY A 290 17.31 -8.18 -7.74
C GLY A 290 17.76 -9.60 -7.44
N ASP A 291 18.09 -9.94 -6.18
CA ASP A 291 18.56 -11.28 -5.83
C ASP A 291 17.38 -12.27 -5.77
N GLU A 292 16.25 -11.81 -5.22
CA GLU A 292 15.06 -12.64 -5.02
C GLU A 292 13.95 -12.38 -6.04
N LYS A 293 14.13 -11.38 -6.92
CA LYS A 293 13.17 -10.94 -7.94
C LYS A 293 11.81 -10.55 -7.34
N MET A 294 11.85 -9.91 -6.17
CA MET A 294 10.66 -9.44 -5.46
C MET A 294 10.47 -7.94 -5.70
N LEU A 295 9.22 -7.55 -5.87
CA LEU A 295 8.81 -6.16 -5.96
C LEU A 295 7.87 -5.86 -4.78
N TYR A 296 8.25 -4.88 -3.97
CA TYR A 296 7.45 -4.35 -2.87
C TYR A 296 6.91 -3.00 -3.31
N VAL A 297 5.60 -2.83 -3.34
CA VAL A 297 4.95 -1.69 -4.02
C VAL A 297 4.31 -0.68 -3.07
N GLY A 298 4.54 -0.82 -1.75
CA GLY A 298 3.85 0.01 -0.77
C GLY A 298 2.34 -0.04 -0.97
N ASP A 299 1.74 1.14 -1.03
CA ASP A 299 0.29 1.33 -1.13
C ASP A 299 -0.20 1.45 -2.57
N THR A 300 0.66 1.23 -3.57
CA THR A 300 0.28 1.25 -4.99
C THR A 300 -0.78 0.18 -5.27
N LEU A 301 -0.76 -0.95 -4.55
CA LEU A 301 -1.69 -2.05 -4.73
C LEU A 301 -2.03 -2.72 -3.39
N TYR A 302 -3.32 -2.92 -3.14
CA TYR A 302 -3.79 -3.74 -2.02
C TYR A 302 -4.43 -5.03 -2.49
N GLU A 303 -4.15 -6.11 -1.75
CA GLU A 303 -4.77 -7.40 -2.01
C GLU A 303 -6.28 -7.35 -1.75
N ASN A 304 -6.71 -6.84 -0.59
CA ASN A 304 -8.08 -7.00 -0.10
C ASN A 304 -8.87 -5.69 0.01
N ALA A 305 -8.34 -4.59 -0.53
CA ALA A 305 -8.99 -3.28 -0.56
C ALA A 305 -8.80 -2.62 -1.94
N PRO A 306 -9.72 -1.74 -2.38
CA PRO A 306 -9.45 -0.90 -3.53
C PRO A 306 -8.29 0.06 -3.22
N ILE A 307 -7.56 0.47 -4.25
CA ILE A 307 -6.57 1.55 -4.11
C ILE A 307 -7.27 2.82 -3.62
N ILE A 308 -6.70 3.44 -2.58
CA ILE A 308 -7.19 4.68 -1.99
C ILE A 308 -6.36 5.81 -2.57
N PHE A 309 -7.00 6.92 -2.94
CA PHE A 309 -6.28 8.13 -3.32
C PHE A 309 -6.63 9.23 -2.31
N PRO A 310 -5.73 9.56 -1.35
CA PRO A 310 -5.90 10.73 -0.53
C PRO A 310 -5.95 12.00 -1.39
N LYS A 311 -6.20 13.14 -0.75
CA LYS A 311 -6.31 14.43 -1.44
C LYS A 311 -5.14 14.75 -2.37
N GLU A 312 -3.94 14.32 -2.04
CA GLU A 312 -2.73 14.53 -2.84
C GLU A 312 -2.40 13.38 -3.81
N GLY A 313 -3.20 12.31 -3.81
CA GLY A 313 -3.12 11.21 -4.75
C GLY A 313 -3.67 11.57 -6.14
N SER A 314 -3.32 10.74 -7.13
CA SER A 314 -3.61 10.95 -8.55
C SER A 314 -3.76 9.61 -9.25
N ILE A 315 -4.97 9.30 -9.72
CA ILE A 315 -5.23 8.08 -10.49
C ILE A 315 -4.49 8.08 -11.83
N ILE A 316 -4.24 9.27 -12.41
CA ILE A 316 -3.49 9.39 -13.67
C ILE A 316 -2.04 8.99 -13.44
N ASP A 317 -1.38 9.56 -12.43
CA ASP A 317 0.00 9.21 -12.09
C ASP A 317 0.11 7.73 -11.67
N TRP A 318 -0.91 7.21 -10.96
CA TRP A 318 -0.98 5.81 -10.59
C TRP A 318 -1.09 4.88 -11.80
N MET A 319 -1.92 5.21 -12.80
CA MET A 319 -2.01 4.42 -14.03
C MET A 319 -0.66 4.40 -14.78
N GLU A 320 0.02 5.55 -14.88
CA GLU A 320 1.36 5.63 -15.47
C GLU A 320 2.37 4.77 -14.68
N THR A 321 2.34 4.86 -13.35
CA THR A 321 3.13 4.04 -12.43
C THR A 321 2.89 2.55 -12.65
N VAL A 322 1.63 2.10 -12.73
CA VAL A 322 1.29 0.69 -12.94
C VAL A 322 1.81 0.21 -14.30
N ASP A 323 1.66 1.01 -15.36
CA ASP A 323 2.20 0.70 -16.69
C ASP A 323 3.73 0.58 -16.68
N GLU A 324 4.42 1.45 -15.96
CA GLU A 324 5.88 1.38 -15.75
C GLU A 324 6.28 0.10 -15.01
N LEU A 325 5.59 -0.25 -13.92
CA LEU A 325 5.88 -1.45 -13.13
C LEU A 325 5.62 -2.74 -13.93
N ILE A 326 4.55 -2.80 -14.72
CA ILE A 326 4.27 -3.95 -15.62
C ILE A 326 5.33 -4.07 -16.71
N SER A 327 5.77 -2.93 -17.24
CA SER A 327 6.79 -2.83 -18.28
C SER A 327 8.19 -3.03 -17.74
N PHE A 328 8.39 -2.97 -16.41
CA PHE A 328 9.69 -3.13 -15.79
C PHE A 328 10.31 -4.47 -16.17
N ARG A 329 11.54 -4.39 -16.71
CA ARG A 329 12.35 -5.54 -17.08
C ARG A 329 13.69 -5.44 -16.35
N PRO A 330 13.86 -6.15 -15.23
CA PRO A 330 15.15 -6.13 -14.53
C PRO A 330 16.23 -6.69 -15.46
N ASN A 331 17.25 -5.87 -15.74
CA ASN A 331 18.44 -6.16 -16.57
C ASN A 331 18.32 -6.06 -18.11
N GLN A 332 17.43 -5.24 -18.67
CA GLN A 332 17.67 -4.75 -20.05
C GLN A 332 18.67 -3.59 -20.03
N ARG A 333 19.96 -3.93 -20.11
CA ARG A 333 21.00 -3.06 -20.66
C ARG A 333 21.43 -3.60 -22.01
#